data_AF-A0A7X3VSA6-F1
#
_entry.id   AF-A0A7X3VSA6-F1
#
_cell.length_a   1.000
_cell.length_b   1.000
_cell.length_c   1.000
_cell.angle_alpha   90.00
_cell.angle_beta   90.00
_cell.angle_gamma   90.00
#
_symmetry.space_group_name_H-M   'P 1'
#
loop_
_entity.id
_entity.type
_entity.pdbx_description
1 polymer ?
#
loop_
_entity_poly.entity_id
_entity_poly.type
_entity_poly.pdbx_seq_one_letter_code
_entity_poly.pdbx_strand_id
1 'polypeptide(L)'
;IPMLSEIPVLGHALFSHNILVFIAFLLVPCVYFFLYHTQLGLRIRACGEHPKAIATVGANVRRLRTVCLLFAGAMAGIAGGYLSLADVPYFTPGMTVGRGFIALAIVIFGKWHPVKACGAALLFGLGSALDARFQALGWDIPYQLWLMLPYVLCLAVLAGFVGRAEAPLALGKPYEE
;
A
#
# COMPACT_ATOMS: atom_id res chain seq x y z
N ILE A 1 -10.17 20.59 15.43
CA ILE A 1 -10.81 20.30 16.74
C ILE A 1 -9.80 20.66 17.82
N PRO A 2 -10.11 21.55 18.78
CA PRO A 2 -9.10 22.34 19.51
C PRO A 2 -8.38 21.61 20.65
N MET A 3 -8.79 20.39 21.01
CA MET A 3 -8.21 19.61 22.12
C MET A 3 -7.21 18.53 21.65
N LEU A 4 -7.10 18.28 20.35
CA LEU A 4 -6.12 17.33 19.77
C LEU A 4 -4.90 18.04 19.15
N SER A 5 -4.86 19.37 19.18
CA SER A 5 -3.82 20.21 18.57
C SER A 5 -2.62 20.48 19.48
N GLU A 6 -2.66 20.08 20.75
CA GLU A 6 -1.60 20.34 21.73
C GLU A 6 -0.64 19.17 21.97
N ILE A 7 -0.76 18.06 21.24
CA ILE A 7 0.30 17.03 21.22
C ILE A 7 1.33 17.46 20.16
N PRO A 8 2.53 17.92 20.55
CA PRO A 8 3.42 18.72 19.71
C PRO A 8 4.08 17.96 18.54
N VAL A 9 3.76 16.67 18.36
CA VAL A 9 4.29 15.82 17.28
C VAL A 9 3.18 15.14 16.47
N LEU A 10 2.07 14.71 17.10
CA LEU A 10 0.94 14.09 16.40
C LEU A 10 -0.10 15.12 15.90
N GLY A 11 -0.30 16.22 16.61
CA GLY A 11 -1.36 17.20 16.31
C GLY A 11 -1.10 18.03 15.04
N HIS A 12 0.14 18.42 14.73
CA HIS A 12 0.42 19.17 13.50
C HIS A 12 0.65 18.27 12.28
N ALA A 13 1.12 17.03 12.50
CA ALA A 13 1.32 16.04 11.45
C ALA A 13 -0.01 15.44 10.94
N LEU A 14 -1.00 15.22 11.80
CA LEU A 14 -2.30 14.69 11.38
C LEU A 14 -3.21 15.76 10.74
N PHE A 15 -3.19 17.01 11.21
CA PHE A 15 -4.19 18.02 10.78
C PHE A 15 -3.79 18.88 9.56
N SER A 16 -2.57 18.71 9.02
CA SER A 16 -2.12 19.38 7.79
C SER A 16 -2.26 18.51 6.52
N HIS A 17 -2.76 17.28 6.67
CA HIS A 17 -2.85 16.32 5.58
C HIS A 17 -4.18 16.37 4.83
N ASN A 18 -4.10 16.06 3.54
CA ASN A 18 -5.23 16.05 2.63
C ASN A 18 -6.30 15.02 3.09
N ILE A 19 -7.58 15.29 2.84
CA ILE A 19 -8.72 14.41 3.18
C ILE A 19 -8.49 12.96 2.70
N LEU A 20 -7.79 12.79 1.57
CA LEU A 20 -7.43 11.49 1.01
C LEU A 20 -6.55 10.64 1.95
N VAL A 21 -5.68 11.26 2.75
CA VAL A 21 -4.83 10.55 3.71
C VAL A 21 -5.69 9.92 4.82
N PHE A 22 -6.67 10.66 5.34
CA PHE A 22 -7.61 10.14 6.33
C PHE A 22 -8.46 9.00 5.76
N ILE A 23 -8.91 9.13 4.52
CA ILE A 23 -9.65 8.07 3.82
C ILE A 23 -8.76 6.82 3.67
N ALA A 24 -7.48 6.98 3.32
CA ALA A 24 -6.55 5.87 3.20
C ALA A 24 -6.34 5.14 4.54
N PHE A 25 -6.13 5.88 5.62
CA PHE A 25 -5.99 5.30 6.97
C PHE A 25 -7.28 4.61 7.45
N LEU A 26 -8.46 5.12 7.10
CA LEU A 26 -9.74 4.49 7.40
C LEU A 26 -9.98 3.23 6.54
N LEU A 27 -9.51 3.23 5.30
CA LEU A 27 -9.63 2.10 4.39
C LEU A 27 -8.89 0.86 4.89
N VAL A 28 -7.74 1.02 5.56
CA VAL A 28 -6.95 -0.10 6.09
C VAL A 28 -7.75 -0.99 7.06
N PRO A 29 -8.33 -0.48 8.17
CA PRO A 29 -9.16 -1.28 9.06
C PRO A 29 -10.46 -1.73 8.39
N CYS A 30 -11.06 -0.96 7.48
CA CYS A 30 -12.24 -1.38 6.72
C CYS A 30 -11.95 -2.61 5.85
N VAL A 31 -10.86 -2.60 5.09
CA VAL A 31 -10.43 -3.73 4.24
C VAL A 31 -10.01 -4.92 5.10
N TYR A 32 -9.33 -4.68 6.22
CA TYR A 32 -9.00 -5.74 7.18
C TYR A 32 -10.27 -6.40 7.72
N PHE A 33 -11.22 -5.62 8.21
CA PHE A 33 -12.48 -6.15 8.72
C PHE A 33 -13.25 -6.90 7.62
N PHE A 34 -13.34 -6.33 6.42
CA PHE A 34 -14.00 -6.97 5.29
C PHE A 34 -13.35 -8.31 4.92
N LEU A 35 -12.02 -8.38 4.82
CA LEU A 35 -11.32 -9.60 4.41
C LEU A 35 -11.35 -10.69 5.49
N TYR A 36 -11.23 -10.32 6.76
CA TYR A 36 -11.06 -11.27 7.86
C TYR A 36 -12.35 -11.63 8.60
N HIS A 37 -13.35 -10.74 8.63
CA HIS A 37 -14.60 -10.94 9.37
C HIS A 37 -15.84 -11.17 8.51
N THR A 38 -15.75 -11.13 7.17
CA THR A 38 -16.92 -11.38 6.29
C THR A 38 -16.80 -12.68 5.50
N GLN A 39 -17.95 -13.26 5.13
CA GLN A 39 -18.02 -14.46 4.29
C GLN A 39 -17.43 -14.22 2.89
N LEU A 40 -17.64 -13.02 2.32
CA LEU A 40 -17.07 -12.64 1.03
C LEU A 40 -15.55 -12.54 1.12
N GLY A 41 -15.01 -11.96 2.20
CA GLY A 41 -13.57 -11.88 2.45
C GLY A 41 -12.90 -13.25 2.54
N LEU A 42 -13.54 -14.21 3.18
CA LEU A 42 -13.06 -15.60 3.22
C LEU A 42 -13.05 -16.23 1.82
N ARG A 43 -14.11 -16.04 1.03
CA ARG A 43 -14.19 -16.53 -0.36
C ARG A 43 -13.10 -15.93 -1.24
N ILE A 44 -12.78 -14.65 -1.08
CA ILE A 44 -11.72 -13.96 -1.83
C ILE A 44 -10.34 -14.56 -1.49
N ARG A 45 -10.03 -14.73 -0.21
CA ARG A 45 -8.75 -15.33 0.22
C ARG A 45 -8.63 -16.78 -0.24
N ALA A 46 -9.68 -17.57 -0.07
CA ALA A 46 -9.71 -18.96 -0.53
C ALA A 46 -9.60 -19.08 -2.06
N CYS A 47 -10.15 -18.14 -2.83
CA CYS A 47 -9.98 -18.07 -4.29
C CYS A 47 -8.52 -17.83 -4.71
N GLY A 48 -7.76 -17.10 -3.89
CA GLY A 48 -6.33 -16.85 -4.09
C GLY A 48 -5.44 -18.07 -3.81
N GLU A 49 -5.85 -18.94 -2.89
CA GLU A 49 -5.12 -20.17 -2.56
C GLU A 49 -5.55 -21.36 -3.43
N HIS A 50 -6.85 -21.68 -3.40
CA HIS A 50 -7.43 -22.86 -4.04
C HIS A 50 -8.74 -22.50 -4.79
N PRO A 51 -8.65 -21.97 -6.02
CA PRO A 51 -9.84 -21.54 -6.77
C PRO A 51 -10.81 -22.70 -7.05
N LYS A 52 -10.30 -23.93 -7.25
CA LYS A 52 -11.12 -25.13 -7.44
C LYS A 52 -12.03 -25.43 -6.24
N ALA A 53 -11.56 -25.16 -5.02
CA ALA A 53 -12.36 -25.38 -3.80
C ALA A 53 -13.53 -24.39 -3.68
N ILE A 54 -13.44 -23.22 -4.31
CA ILE A 54 -14.53 -22.24 -4.34
C ILE A 54 -15.56 -22.60 -5.42
N ALA A 55 -15.10 -23.15 -6.54
CA ALA A 55 -15.98 -23.64 -7.59
C ALA A 55 -16.85 -24.83 -7.13
N THR A 56 -16.30 -25.75 -6.34
CA THR A 56 -17.08 -26.90 -5.79
C THR A 56 -18.19 -26.49 -4.83
N VAL A 57 -18.03 -25.34 -4.16
CA VAL A 57 -19.05 -24.75 -3.27
C VAL A 57 -20.13 -23.98 -4.06
N GLY A 58 -20.02 -23.92 -5.40
CA GLY A 58 -20.99 -23.27 -6.29
C GLY A 58 -20.79 -21.76 -6.45
N ALA A 59 -19.67 -21.21 -5.96
CA ALA A 59 -19.36 -19.79 -6.12
C ALA A 59 -18.61 -19.54 -7.44
N ASN A 60 -19.03 -18.52 -8.17
CA ASN A 60 -18.40 -18.16 -9.44
C ASN A 60 -17.05 -17.45 -9.21
N VAL A 61 -15.95 -18.20 -9.35
CA VAL A 61 -14.56 -17.75 -9.20
C VAL A 61 -14.24 -16.59 -10.13
N ARG A 62 -14.71 -16.64 -11.39
CA ARG A 62 -14.47 -15.62 -12.40
C ARG A 62 -15.06 -14.27 -11.99
N ARG A 63 -16.34 -14.25 -11.59
CA ARG A 63 -16.99 -13.03 -11.08
C ARG A 63 -16.27 -12.47 -9.86
N LEU A 64 -15.84 -13.33 -8.93
CA LEU A 64 -15.13 -12.90 -7.74
C LEU A 64 -13.79 -12.23 -8.08
N ARG A 65 -13.01 -12.81 -9.00
CA ARG A 65 -11.75 -12.23 -9.49
C ARG A 65 -11.98 -10.91 -10.23
N THR A 66 -13.02 -10.82 -11.06
CA THR A 66 -13.36 -9.59 -11.78
C THR A 66 -13.73 -8.45 -10.84
N VAL A 67 -14.54 -8.71 -9.80
CA VAL A 67 -14.88 -7.68 -8.81
C VAL A 67 -13.64 -7.21 -8.04
N CYS A 68 -12.75 -8.12 -7.66
CA CYS A 68 -11.50 -7.75 -7.01
C CYS A 68 -10.60 -6.90 -7.92
N LEU A 69 -10.53 -7.22 -9.21
CA LEU A 69 -9.76 -6.45 -10.19
C LEU A 69 -10.33 -5.04 -10.40
N LEU A 70 -11.66 -4.92 -10.49
CA LEU A 70 -12.34 -3.63 -10.59
C LEU A 70 -12.08 -2.76 -9.35
N PHE A 71 -12.14 -3.36 -8.16
CA PHE A 71 -11.80 -2.67 -6.92
C PHE A 71 -10.34 -2.21 -6.90
N ALA A 72 -9.40 -3.05 -7.32
CA ALA A 72 -7.98 -2.68 -7.43
C ALA A 72 -7.77 -1.52 -8.42
N GLY A 73 -8.44 -1.54 -9.57
CA GLY A 73 -8.42 -0.43 -10.54
C GLY A 73 -8.98 0.87 -9.98
N ALA A 74 -10.10 0.81 -9.25
CA ALA A 74 -10.68 1.98 -8.58
C ALA A 74 -9.71 2.58 -7.55
N MET A 75 -9.07 1.75 -6.73
CA MET A 75 -8.07 2.20 -5.75
C MET A 75 -6.83 2.80 -6.42
N ALA A 76 -6.35 2.19 -7.51
CA ALA A 76 -5.24 2.73 -8.29
C ALA A 76 -5.59 4.09 -8.92
N GLY A 77 -6.84 4.27 -9.38
CA GLY A 77 -7.35 5.55 -9.87
C GLY A 77 -7.34 6.64 -8.81
N ILE A 78 -7.82 6.34 -7.59
CA ILE A 78 -7.78 7.28 -6.45
C ILE A 78 -6.34 7.65 -6.10
N ALA A 79 -5.43 6.67 -6.09
CA ALA A 79 -4.01 6.90 -5.84
C ALA A 79 -3.36 7.79 -6.92
N GLY A 80 -3.72 7.62 -8.19
CA GLY A 80 -3.27 8.52 -9.27
C GLY A 80 -3.83 9.94 -9.14
N GLY A 81 -5.10 10.06 -8.72
CA GLY A 81 -5.73 11.36 -8.42
C GLY A 81 -5.01 12.10 -7.29
N TYR A 82 -4.57 11.39 -6.25
CA TYR A 82 -3.76 11.96 -5.16
C TYR A 82 -2.48 12.63 -5.69
N LEU A 83 -1.79 12.02 -6.65
CA LEU A 83 -0.56 12.58 -7.21
C LEU A 83 -0.80 13.94 -7.88
N SER A 84 -1.91 14.10 -8.60
CA SER A 84 -2.22 15.33 -9.35
C SER A 84 -2.89 16.42 -8.51
N LEU A 85 -3.58 16.04 -7.43
CA LEU A 85 -4.39 16.96 -6.62
C LEU A 85 -3.76 17.33 -5.27
N ALA A 86 -2.95 16.45 -4.69
CA ALA A 86 -2.48 16.56 -3.31
C ALA A 86 -0.97 16.56 -3.16
N ASP A 87 -0.24 15.75 -3.93
CA ASP A 87 1.23 15.73 -3.90
C ASP A 87 1.78 17.01 -4.54
N VAL A 88 1.35 17.28 -5.78
CA VAL A 88 1.75 18.45 -6.54
C VAL A 88 0.55 18.91 -7.37
N PRO A 89 -0.01 20.11 -7.17
CA PRO A 89 -1.25 20.56 -7.81
C PRO A 89 -1.07 20.95 -9.29
N TYR A 90 -0.29 20.19 -10.05
CA TYR A 90 -0.15 20.31 -11.49
C TYR A 90 0.15 18.95 -12.12
N PHE A 91 -0.29 18.76 -13.36
CA PHE A 91 -0.06 17.52 -14.08
C PHE A 91 1.27 17.56 -14.84
N THR A 92 2.21 16.69 -14.46
CA THR A 92 3.46 16.44 -15.21
C THR A 92 3.49 15.01 -15.75
N PRO A 93 3.80 14.81 -17.04
CA PRO A 93 4.04 13.48 -17.58
C PRO A 93 5.09 12.73 -16.76
N GLY A 94 4.81 11.49 -16.37
CA GLY A 94 5.75 10.66 -15.62
C GLY A 94 5.79 10.89 -14.09
N MET A 95 4.87 11.68 -13.54
CA MET A 95 4.73 11.95 -12.08
C MET A 95 4.64 10.71 -11.17
N THR A 96 4.32 9.54 -11.71
CA THR A 96 4.27 8.29 -10.94
C THR A 96 5.67 7.78 -10.59
N VAL A 97 6.71 8.14 -11.34
CA VAL A 97 8.14 7.85 -11.07
C VAL A 97 8.37 6.43 -10.52
N GLY A 98 7.77 5.41 -11.15
CA GLY A 98 7.95 4.01 -10.72
C GLY A 98 7.32 3.62 -9.36
N ARG A 99 6.53 4.49 -8.71
CA ARG A 99 5.83 4.22 -7.43
C ARG A 99 4.94 2.97 -7.47
N GLY A 100 4.49 2.54 -8.65
CA GLY A 100 3.77 1.28 -8.84
C GLY A 100 4.61 0.04 -8.48
N PHE A 101 5.91 0.05 -8.75
CA PHE A 101 6.81 -1.03 -8.37
C PHE A 101 7.03 -1.06 -6.85
N ILE A 102 7.09 0.12 -6.23
CA ILE A 102 7.15 0.26 -4.76
C ILE A 102 5.88 -0.30 -4.12
N ALA A 103 4.70 -0.04 -4.69
CA ALA A 103 3.44 -0.61 -4.21
C ALA A 103 3.46 -2.14 -4.21
N LEU A 104 4.04 -2.77 -5.25
CA LEU A 104 4.21 -4.21 -5.29
C LEU A 104 5.17 -4.71 -4.18
N ALA A 105 6.28 -4.01 -3.95
CA ALA A 105 7.20 -4.33 -2.85
C ALA A 105 6.52 -4.23 -1.48
N ILE A 106 5.70 -3.20 -1.25
CA ILE A 106 4.92 -3.00 -0.02
C ILE A 106 3.99 -4.18 0.24
N VAL A 107 3.30 -4.69 -0.78
CA VAL A 107 2.39 -5.84 -0.63
C VAL A 107 3.16 -7.12 -0.27
N ILE A 108 4.32 -7.33 -0.88
CA ILE A 108 5.20 -8.47 -0.60
C ILE A 108 5.71 -8.39 0.85
N PHE A 109 6.23 -7.25 1.28
CA PHE A 109 6.70 -7.05 2.65
C PHE A 109 5.56 -7.13 3.68
N GLY A 110 4.37 -6.69 3.27
CA GLY A 110 3.14 -6.83 4.04
C GLY A 110 2.60 -8.27 4.13
N LYS A 111 3.22 -9.24 3.44
CA LYS A 111 2.74 -10.64 3.35
C LYS A 111 1.26 -10.73 2.99
N TRP A 112 0.80 -9.93 2.05
CA TRP A 112 -0.60 -9.85 1.62
C TRP A 112 -1.60 -9.53 2.76
N HIS A 113 -1.12 -9.06 3.92
CA HIS A 113 -1.95 -8.65 5.05
C HIS A 113 -2.10 -7.12 5.06
N PRO A 114 -3.32 -6.56 5.06
CA PRO A 114 -3.55 -5.13 4.86
C PRO A 114 -2.88 -4.26 5.93
N VAL A 115 -2.92 -4.67 7.21
CA VAL A 115 -2.27 -3.94 8.31
C VAL A 115 -0.75 -3.92 8.17
N LYS A 116 -0.13 -5.03 7.76
CA LYS A 116 1.32 -5.12 7.58
C LYS A 116 1.77 -4.35 6.33
N ALA A 117 0.95 -4.38 5.28
CA ALA A 117 1.15 -3.57 4.08
C ALA A 117 1.09 -2.07 4.40
N CYS A 118 0.19 -1.63 5.28
CA CYS A 118 0.19 -0.26 5.78
C CYS A 118 1.50 0.07 6.51
N GLY A 119 1.98 -0.80 7.40
CA GLY A 119 3.28 -0.64 8.05
C GLY A 119 4.45 -0.51 7.06
N ALA A 120 4.49 -1.36 6.04
CA ALA A 120 5.50 -1.27 4.97
C ALA A 120 5.37 0.03 4.16
N ALA A 121 4.15 0.49 3.86
CA ALA A 121 3.92 1.76 3.18
C ALA A 121 4.41 2.95 3.99
N LEU A 122 4.20 2.95 5.31
CA LEU A 122 4.70 4.00 6.21
C LEU A 122 6.22 4.02 6.25
N LEU A 123 6.88 2.86 6.23
CA LEU A 123 8.35 2.80 6.18
C LEU A 123 8.91 3.37 4.87
N PHE A 124 8.31 3.01 3.73
CA PHE A 124 8.68 3.61 2.44
C PHE A 124 8.43 5.13 2.44
N GLY A 125 7.29 5.58 2.97
CA GLY A 125 6.95 6.99 3.09
C GLY A 125 7.94 7.76 3.98
N LEU A 126 8.37 7.17 5.10
CA LEU A 126 9.41 7.75 5.95
C LEU A 126 10.74 7.87 5.21
N GLY A 127 11.14 6.85 4.44
CA GLY A 127 12.34 6.91 3.60
C GLY A 127 12.27 8.06 2.59
N SER A 128 11.13 8.21 1.89
CA SER A 128 10.91 9.30 0.94
C SER A 128 10.90 10.69 1.61
N ALA A 129 10.32 10.82 2.80
CA ALA A 129 10.30 12.07 3.54
C ALA A 129 11.69 12.46 4.05
N LEU A 130 12.49 11.48 4.48
CA LEU A 130 13.88 11.71 4.88
C LEU A 130 14.73 12.18 3.71
N ASP A 131 14.63 11.53 2.54
CA ASP A 131 15.33 11.96 1.32
C ASP A 131 15.01 13.43 0.99
N ALA A 132 13.72 13.80 0.95
CA ALA A 132 13.31 15.18 0.72
C ALA A 132 13.86 16.18 1.75
N ARG A 133 13.91 15.78 3.03
CA ARG A 133 14.43 16.63 4.13
C ARG A 133 15.94 16.81 4.04
N PHE A 134 16.69 15.76 3.71
CA PHE A 134 18.15 15.82 3.55
C PHE A 134 18.56 16.64 2.32
N GLN A 135 17.83 16.52 1.20
CA GLN A 135 18.03 17.38 0.03
C GLN A 135 17.82 18.87 0.38
N ALA A 136 16.85 19.18 1.23
CA ALA A 136 16.58 20.56 1.66
C ALA A 136 17.65 21.14 2.61
N LEU A 137 18.41 20.30 3.32
CA LEU A 137 19.47 20.72 4.24
C LEU A 137 20.81 21.03 3.54
N GLY A 138 20.94 20.70 2.25
CA GLY A 138 22.08 21.14 1.43
C GLY A 138 23.44 20.56 1.82
N TRP A 139 23.51 19.38 2.43
CA TRP A 139 24.79 18.72 2.72
C TRP A 139 25.51 18.32 1.42
N ASP A 140 26.81 18.60 1.33
CA ASP A 140 27.73 18.28 0.20
C ASP A 140 27.96 16.76 -0.03
N ILE A 141 27.01 15.92 0.34
CA ILE A 141 27.06 14.47 0.14
C ILE A 141 26.43 14.17 -1.23
N PRO A 142 27.06 13.33 -2.08
CA PRO A 142 26.51 12.95 -3.37
C PRO A 142 25.05 12.50 -3.28
N TYR A 143 24.19 13.13 -4.08
CA TYR A 143 22.74 12.86 -4.14
C TYR A 143 22.41 11.37 -4.30
N GLN A 144 23.28 10.62 -4.97
CA GLN A 144 23.15 9.18 -5.16
C GLN A 144 23.04 8.44 -3.83
N LEU A 145 23.75 8.87 -2.78
CA LEU A 145 23.73 8.22 -1.46
C LEU A 145 22.39 8.41 -0.75
N TRP A 146 21.75 9.57 -0.93
CA TRP A 146 20.43 9.85 -0.35
C TRP A 146 19.32 9.07 -1.06
N LEU A 147 19.44 8.89 -2.38
CA LEU A 147 18.49 8.09 -3.15
C LEU A 147 18.47 6.61 -2.75
N MET A 148 19.58 6.08 -2.21
CA MET A 148 19.65 4.70 -1.74
C MET A 148 18.98 4.53 -0.39
N LEU A 149 18.84 5.60 0.42
CA LEU A 149 18.41 5.54 1.81
C LEU A 149 17.07 4.82 2.00
N PRO A 150 16.00 5.11 1.22
CA PRO A 150 14.72 4.42 1.35
C PRO A 150 14.84 2.91 1.08
N TYR A 151 15.70 2.53 0.13
CA TYR A 151 15.92 1.13 -0.25
C TYR A 151 16.76 0.39 0.78
N VAL A 152 17.81 1.01 1.31
CA VAL A 152 18.65 0.44 2.37
C VAL A 152 17.83 0.24 3.64
N LEU A 153 16.99 1.22 4.00
CA LEU A 153 16.10 1.13 5.16
C LEU A 153 15.08 -0.01 4.97
N CYS A 154 14.51 -0.16 3.77
CA CYS A 154 13.65 -1.30 3.45
C CYS A 154 14.38 -2.64 3.50
N LEU A 155 15.61 -2.72 2.96
CA LEU A 155 16.42 -3.94 3.00
C LEU A 155 16.77 -4.34 4.43
N ALA A 156 17.10 -3.37 5.29
CA ALA A 156 17.37 -3.62 6.70
C ALA A 156 16.14 -4.18 7.43
N VAL A 157 14.96 -3.62 7.18
CA VAL A 157 13.70 -4.11 7.75
C VAL A 157 13.37 -5.51 7.22
N LEU A 158 13.53 -5.72 5.92
CA LEU A 158 13.29 -7.02 5.28
C LEU A 158 14.19 -8.12 5.87
N ALA A 159 15.49 -7.84 5.95
CA ALA A 159 16.49 -8.76 6.48
C ALA A 159 16.27 -9.06 7.98
N GLY A 160 15.83 -8.07 8.76
CA GLY A 160 15.66 -8.21 10.21
C GLY A 160 14.32 -8.83 10.64
N PHE A 161 13.20 -8.50 9.98
CA PHE A 161 11.86 -8.71 10.54
C PHE A 161 10.90 -9.50 9.65
N VAL A 162 11.12 -9.57 8.34
CA VAL A 162 10.05 -9.99 7.44
C VAL A 162 9.98 -11.53 7.30
N GLY A 163 11.05 -12.29 7.52
CA GLY A 163 10.99 -13.76 7.44
C GLY A 163 10.39 -14.27 6.11
N ARG A 164 9.76 -15.45 6.09
CA ARG A 164 9.13 -16.00 4.86
C ARG A 164 7.84 -15.26 4.50
N ALA A 165 7.76 -14.80 3.25
CA ALA A 165 6.55 -14.24 2.64
C ALA A 165 5.99 -15.29 1.67
N GLU A 166 4.86 -15.90 2.01
CA GLU A 166 4.18 -16.88 1.15
C GLU A 166 3.14 -16.16 0.30
N ALA A 167 3.33 -16.18 -1.01
CA ALA A 167 2.39 -15.63 -1.97
C ALA A 167 1.22 -16.61 -2.18
N PRO A 168 0.00 -16.11 -2.50
CA PRO A 168 -1.12 -16.98 -2.81
C PRO A 168 -0.81 -17.92 -3.97
N LEU A 169 -1.08 -19.22 -3.81
CA LEU A 169 -0.67 -20.27 -4.76
C LEU A 169 -1.26 -20.12 -6.17
N ALA A 170 -2.42 -19.48 -6.29
CA ALA A 170 -3.11 -19.23 -7.55
C ALA A 170 -2.91 -17.81 -8.09
N LEU A 171 -2.00 -17.02 -7.49
CA LEU A 171 -1.68 -15.68 -7.99
C LEU A 171 -1.09 -15.78 -9.41
N GLY A 172 -1.62 -14.97 -10.33
CA GLY A 172 -1.14 -14.90 -11.72
C GLY A 172 -1.48 -16.12 -12.59
N LYS A 173 -2.11 -17.17 -12.05
CA LYS A 173 -2.54 -18.34 -12.83
C LYS A 173 -3.93 -18.10 -13.43
N PRO A 174 -4.10 -18.20 -14.77
CA PRO A 174 -5.41 -18.19 -15.41
C PRO A 174 -6.31 -19.24 -14.76
N TYR A 175 -7.58 -18.90 -14.57
CA TYR A 175 -8.55 -19.90 -14.15
C TYR A 175 -9.01 -20.65 -15.41
N GLU A 176 -8.45 -21.83 -15.61
CA GLU A 176 -8.94 -22.82 -16.56
C GLU A 176 -10.04 -23.62 -15.84
N GLU A 177 -11.22 -23.73 -16.47
CA GLU A 177 -12.46 -24.22 -15.83
C GLU A 177 -12.34 -25.64 -15.28
#